data_AF-A0A246BC82-F1
#
_entry.id   AF-A0A246BC82-F1
#
_cell.length_a   1.000
_cell.length_b   1.000
_cell.length_c   1.000
_cell.angle_alpha   90.00
_cell.angle_beta   90.00
_cell.angle_gamma   90.00
#
_symmetry.space_group_name_H-M   'P 1'
#
loop_
_entity.id
_entity.type
_entity.pdbx_description
1 polymer ?
#
loop_
_entity_poly.entity_id
_entity_poly.type
_entity_poly.pdbx_seq_one_letter_code
_entity_poly.pdbx_strand_id
1 'polypeptide(L)' 'MLIKIVKFEKINKIRNMEEIKEGDVVSLKSSESYTFTVGRIETQSDKKIAVLFYFDSAAGELKKVNVPVAALKKQ' A
#
# COMPACT_ATOMS: atom_id res chain seq x y z
N MET A 1 19.49 40.83 24.36
CA MET A 1 18.54 40.32 23.34
C MET A 1 18.78 38.82 23.21
N LEU A 2 17.90 37.98 23.76
CA LEU A 2 18.12 36.54 23.92
C LEU A 2 17.40 35.80 22.78
N ILE A 3 18.13 35.21 21.84
CA ILE A 3 17.55 34.42 20.76
C ILE A 3 17.23 33.03 21.32
N LYS A 4 15.93 32.75 21.53
CA LYS A 4 15.45 31.39 21.81
C LYS A 4 15.65 30.55 20.55
N ILE A 5 16.66 29.68 20.56
CA ILE A 5 16.81 28.62 19.57
C ILE A 5 15.74 27.56 19.90
N VAL A 6 14.58 27.68 19.27
CA VAL A 6 13.56 26.63 19.30
C VAL A 6 14.13 25.45 18.53
N LYS A 7 14.62 24.46 19.27
CA LYS A 7 15.15 23.21 18.74
C LYS A 7 14.00 22.48 18.02
N PHE A 8 14.00 22.55 16.69
CA PHE A 8 13.08 21.88 15.78
C PHE A 8 13.30 20.35 15.81
N GLU A 9 13.07 19.69 16.94
CA GLU A 9 13.15 18.24 17.10
C GLU A 9 11.83 17.54 16.74
N LYS A 10 11.14 18.00 15.68
CA LYS A 10 9.79 17.48 15.35
C LYS A 10 9.51 17.22 13.87
N ILE A 11 10.54 16.96 13.07
CA ILE A 11 10.35 16.66 11.64
C ILE A 11 11.36 15.60 11.18
N ASN A 12 11.24 14.36 11.66
CA ASN A 12 11.75 13.20 10.93
C ASN A 12 11.17 11.88 11.42
N LYS A 13 9.87 11.89 11.72
CA LYS A 13 9.05 10.68 11.65
C LYS A 13 8.35 10.67 10.30
N ILE A 14 9.12 10.83 9.22
CA ILE A 14 8.69 10.39 7.89
C ILE A 14 8.58 8.88 8.06
N ARG A 15 7.36 8.44 8.32
CA ARG A 15 6.99 7.04 8.28
C ARG A 15 7.52 6.53 6.94
N ASN A 16 8.52 5.66 6.98
CA ASN A 16 8.75 4.69 5.91
C ASN A 16 7.47 3.83 5.85
N MET A 17 6.39 4.39 5.29
CA MET A 17 5.35 3.58 4.69
C MET A 17 6.05 2.96 3.51
N GLU A 18 6.43 1.69 3.65
CA GLU A 18 6.96 0.91 2.55
C GLU A 18 6.08 1.16 1.33
N GLU A 19 6.68 1.77 0.32
CA GLU A 19 5.96 2.10 -0.89
C GLU A 19 5.63 0.77 -1.58
N ILE A 20 4.33 0.50 -1.74
CA ILE A 20 3.85 -0.66 -2.47
C ILE A 20 4.09 -0.41 -3.95
N LYS A 21 4.75 -1.38 -4.60
CA LYS A 21 5.12 -1.35 -6.01
C LYS A 21 4.54 -2.54 -6.76
N GLU A 22 4.62 -2.46 -8.08
CA GLU A 22 4.28 -3.58 -8.96
C GLU A 22 5.22 -4.76 -8.69
N GLY A 23 4.68 -5.97 -8.70
CA GLY A 23 5.36 -7.20 -8.31
C GLY A 23 5.38 -7.48 -6.80
N ASP A 24 5.01 -6.51 -5.94
CA ASP A 24 4.96 -6.76 -4.50
C ASP A 24 3.85 -7.76 -4.14
N VAL A 25 4.12 -8.58 -3.12
CA VAL A 25 3.11 -9.40 -2.46
C VAL A 25 2.53 -8.59 -1.30
N VAL A 26 1.21 -8.47 -1.28
CA VAL A 26 0.47 -7.65 -0.33
C VAL A 26 -0.73 -8.40 0.22
N SER A 27 -1.23 -7.92 1.36
CA SER A 27 -2.52 -8.31 1.90
C SER A 27 -3.42 -7.11 2.13
N LEU A 28 -4.71 -7.37 2.25
CA LEU A 28 -5.67 -6.36 2.66
C LEU A 28 -5.49 -6.08 4.15
N LYS A 29 -5.47 -4.80 4.55
CA LYS A 29 -5.42 -4.44 5.98
C LYS A 29 -6.60 -4.97 6.79
N SER A 30 -7.74 -5.17 6.13
CA SER A 30 -8.94 -5.76 6.73
C SER A 30 -8.90 -7.28 6.81
N SER A 31 -8.02 -7.95 6.05
CA SER A 31 -7.91 -9.40 6.01
C SER A 31 -6.50 -9.81 5.61
N GLU A 32 -5.69 -10.13 6.62
CA GLU A 32 -4.29 -10.55 6.42
C GLU A 32 -4.17 -12.01 5.94
N SER A 33 -5.28 -12.76 5.93
CA SER A 33 -5.30 -14.17 5.51
C SER A 33 -5.10 -14.37 4.01
N TYR A 34 -5.36 -13.34 3.20
CA TYR A 34 -5.24 -13.42 1.75
C TYR A 34 -4.04 -12.63 1.27
N THR A 35 -3.22 -13.27 0.45
CA THR A 35 -2.09 -12.65 -0.24
C THR A 35 -2.42 -12.45 -1.71
N PHE A 36 -1.97 -11.32 -2.21
CA PHE A 36 -2.20 -10.86 -3.57
C PHE A 36 -0.89 -10.41 -4.18
N THR A 37 -0.75 -10.57 -5.49
CA THR A 37 0.37 -9.96 -6.22
C THR A 37 -0.12 -8.66 -6.85
N VAL A 38 0.61 -7.57 -6.62
CA VAL A 38 0.36 -6.29 -7.28
C VAL A 38 0.80 -6.40 -8.73
N GLY A 39 -0.13 -6.37 -9.67
CA GLY A 39 0.23 -6.41 -11.08
C GLY A 39 0.57 -5.04 -11.66
N ARG A 40 -0.26 -4.03 -11.36
CA ARG A 40 -0.02 -2.64 -11.78
C ARG A 40 -0.62 -1.64 -10.80
N ILE A 41 -0.10 -0.41 -10.80
CA ILE A 41 -0.65 0.69 -10.01
C ILE A 41 -1.11 1.82 -10.93
N GLU A 42 -2.36 2.23 -10.79
CA GLU A 42 -2.99 3.30 -11.57
C GLU A 42 -3.41 4.45 -10.65
N THR A 43 -3.37 5.68 -11.15
CA THR A 43 -3.88 6.86 -10.42
C THR A 43 -5.27 7.21 -10.95
N GLN A 44 -6.29 7.17 -10.09
CA GLN A 44 -7.65 7.59 -10.41
C GLN A 44 -8.11 8.66 -9.41
N SER A 45 -8.41 9.86 -9.90
CA SER A 45 -8.89 10.99 -9.08
C SER A 45 -8.05 11.21 -7.80
N ASP A 46 -6.74 11.40 -8.00
CA ASP A 46 -5.72 11.60 -6.95
C ASP A 46 -5.50 10.42 -5.99
N LYS A 47 -6.13 9.27 -6.23
CA LYS A 47 -5.95 8.05 -5.45
C LYS A 47 -5.14 7.03 -6.25
N LYS A 48 -4.11 6.46 -5.62
CA LYS A 48 -3.40 5.29 -6.16
C LYS A 48 -4.25 4.03 -5.94
N ILE A 49 -4.59 3.35 -7.03
CA ILE A 49 -5.33 2.09 -7.07
C ILE A 49 -4.37 1.00 -7.56
N ALA A 50 -4.22 -0.06 -6.78
CA ALA A 50 -3.49 -1.26 -7.19
C ALA A 50 -4.45 -2.25 -7.85
N VAL A 51 -4.05 -2.79 -8.99
CA VAL A 51 -4.69 -3.95 -9.62
C VAL A 51 -3.98 -5.19 -9.09
N LEU A 52 -4.71 -5.97 -8.32
CA LEU A 52 -4.24 -7.18 -7.67
C LEU A 52 -4.69 -8.40 -8.46
N PHE A 53 -3.82 -9.40 -8.54
CA PHE A 53 -4.15 -10.71 -9.10
C PHE A 53 -4.08 -11.78 -8.02
N TYR A 54 -5.05 -12.69 -8.04
CA TYR A 54 -5.06 -13.89 -7.20
C TYR A 54 -5.72 -15.05 -7.92
N PHE A 55 -5.33 -16.27 -7.58
CA PHE A 55 -5.97 -17.47 -8.08
C PHE A 55 -7.10 -17.87 -7.12
N ASP A 56 -8.33 -17.92 -7.65
CA ASP A 56 -9.49 -18.39 -6.90
C ASP A 56 -9.58 -19.91 -7.06
N SER A 57 -9.06 -20.65 -6.08
CA SER A 57 -9.06 -22.11 -6.11
C SER A 57 -10.46 -22.73 -6.11
N ALA A 58 -11.49 -22.02 -5.61
CA ALA A 58 -12.86 -22.53 -5.61
C ALA A 58 -13.48 -22.45 -7.00
N ALA A 59 -13.17 -21.38 -7.75
CA ALA A 59 -13.63 -21.18 -9.12
C ALA A 59 -12.68 -21.75 -10.19
N GLY A 60 -11.43 -22.08 -9.83
CA GLY A 60 -10.42 -22.59 -10.75
C GLY A 60 -9.90 -21.56 -11.75
N GLU A 61 -9.95 -20.28 -11.41
CA GLU A 61 -9.65 -19.18 -12.33
C GLU A 61 -8.77 -18.08 -11.72
N LEU A 62 -8.03 -17.37 -12.57
CA LEU A 62 -7.27 -16.19 -12.16
C LEU A 62 -8.21 -14.98 -12.14
N LYS A 63 -8.35 -14.35 -10.97
CA LYS A 63 -9.17 -13.15 -10.79
C LYS A 63 -8.29 -11.92 -10.59
N LYS A 64 -8.87 -10.77 -10.92
CA LYS A 64 -8.29 -9.46 -10.63
C LYS A 64 -9.23 -8.62 -9.79
N VAL A 65 -8.67 -7.79 -8.91
CA VAL A 65 -9.42 -6.85 -8.08
C VAL A 65 -8.69 -5.52 -7.99
N ASN A 66 -9.45 -4.43 -8.04
CA ASN A 66 -8.90 -3.07 -7.95
C ASN A 66 -9.08 -2.57 -6.52
N VAL A 67 -7.98 -2.26 -5.84
CA VAL A 67 -7.99 -1.89 -4.42
C VAL A 67 -7.17 -0.62 -4.21
N PRO A 68 -7.63 0.35 -3.42
CA PRO A 68 -6.80 1.49 -3.05
C PRO A 68 -5.50 1.04 -2.37
N VAL A 69 -4.36 1.58 -2.80
CA VAL A 69 -3.04 1.25 -2.21
C VAL A 69 -3.04 1.50 -0.69
N ALA A 70 -3.79 2.50 -0.22
CA ALA A 70 -3.94 2.81 1.20
C ALA A 70 -4.57 1.67 2.02
N ALA A 71 -5.33 0.76 1.39
CA ALA A 71 -5.95 -0.40 2.03
C ALA A 71 -5.03 -1.64 2.06
N LEU A 72 -3.84 -1.55 1.50
CA LEU A 72 -2.89 -2.65 1.37
C LEU A 72 -1.77 -2.56 2.40
N LYS A 73 -1.25 -3.72 2.78
CA LYS A 73 -0.08 -3.90 3.64
C LYS A 73 0.88 -4.84 2.92
N LYS A 74 2.16 -4.46 2.87
CA LYS A 74 3.23 -5.30 2.33
C LYS A 74 3.49 -6.46 3.29
N GLN A 75 3.74 -7.65 2.74
CA GLN A 75 4.12 -8.85 3.49
C GLN A 75 5.63 -8.93 3.69
#